data_AF-A0A6N7UXL8-F1
#
_entry.id   AF-A0A6N7UXL8-F1
#
_cell.length_a   1.000
_cell.length_b   1.000
_cell.length_c   1.000
_cell.angle_alpha   90.00
_cell.angle_beta   90.00
_cell.angle_gamma   90.00
#
_symmetry.space_group_name_H-M   'P 1'
#
loop_
_entity.id
_entity.type
_entity.pdbx_description
1 polymer ?
#
loop_
_entity_poly.entity_id
_entity_poly.type
_entity_poly.pdbx_seq_one_letter_code
_entity_poly.pdbx_strand_id
1 'polypeptide(L)'
;MLSAAKAGLRPHELERRGYYGFDLGNKVKQSFATDPRTMWAWADYSDSPMDLPVSDVAARQILEAIPAGEHVEIFGAVMISPDWNSFDVRGNNLPAKAVFSARTFSVWIIPSAGDRATVIPATETRWSSGVGPSSAYWLGVSEFRLSDGPSLYAFADERRIERFHEGAGREVLRIPDIPLAPMPNFDGSQNSSDALSSPSRRILGDWRSAEDIAAEHMRTTLALFDARLTGGVSDRGVDVEHPEAVAQVKMQATPVGSPQVRQLRGARPHLDFHLFYSTSGYTRAALQEAADSGVALFTIGEDGNVQGLGEWAESLVMDGHRRRGGNEAMVARYVTEVTDRITQARENYGGWRTGIGFVNHEALKNLGPHDVIDRAQLYLEGAIEAAEEGPRIGTVSNRVVVSHYRNADLRAAFCCSMLGVPYPGETPIGEKFKRKKLSAADFY
;
A
#
# COMPACT_ATOMS: atom_id res chain seq x y z
N MET A 1 -9.73 15.96 -41.52
CA MET A 1 -9.45 14.85 -42.46
C MET A 1 -9.59 15.23 -43.94
N LEU A 2 -10.67 15.90 -44.39
CA LEU A 2 -10.83 16.29 -45.81
C LEU A 2 -9.75 17.24 -46.38
N SER A 3 -9.03 17.99 -45.53
CA SER A 3 -7.96 18.90 -45.99
C SER A 3 -6.59 18.21 -46.20
N ALA A 4 -6.36 17.04 -45.62
CA ALA A 4 -5.06 16.34 -45.69
C ALA A 4 -4.96 15.42 -46.92
N ALA A 5 -6.08 14.86 -47.37
CA ALA A 5 -6.14 14.00 -48.55
C ALA A 5 -5.84 14.73 -49.87
N LYS A 6 -6.05 16.06 -49.93
CA LYS A 6 -5.74 16.88 -51.12
C LYS A 6 -4.25 17.18 -51.31
N ALA A 7 -3.39 16.92 -50.32
CA ALA A 7 -1.98 17.31 -50.35
C ALA A 7 -1.00 16.15 -50.66
N GLY A 8 -1.49 14.92 -50.85
CA GLY A 8 -0.66 13.79 -51.29
C GLY A 8 0.45 13.33 -50.33
N LEU A 9 0.36 13.68 -49.04
CA LEU A 9 1.36 13.31 -48.03
C LEU A 9 1.24 11.84 -47.62
N ARG A 10 2.39 11.16 -47.45
CA ARG A 10 2.46 9.74 -47.09
C ARG A 10 2.34 9.55 -45.56
N PRO A 11 1.90 8.38 -45.07
CA PRO A 11 1.59 8.15 -43.65
C PRO A 11 2.71 8.51 -42.66
N HIS A 12 3.96 8.24 -43.02
CA HIS A 12 5.14 8.55 -42.18
C HIS A 12 5.49 10.05 -42.10
N GLU A 13 4.92 10.88 -42.97
CA GLU A 13 5.08 12.35 -42.95
C GLU A 13 4.04 13.01 -42.02
N LEU A 14 2.94 12.32 -41.72
CA LEU A 14 1.93 12.73 -40.74
C LEU A 14 2.39 12.47 -39.29
N GLU A 15 3.19 11.43 -39.05
CA GLU A 15 3.82 11.12 -37.76
C GLU A 15 4.82 12.21 -37.33
N ARG A 16 5.65 12.70 -38.25
CA ARG A 16 6.67 13.72 -37.94
C ARG A 16 6.10 15.11 -37.62
N ARG A 17 4.83 15.36 -37.92
CA ARG A 17 4.14 16.64 -37.65
C ARG A 17 3.13 16.58 -36.50
N GLY A 18 3.09 15.49 -35.73
CA GLY A 18 2.30 15.42 -34.49
C GLY A 18 0.78 15.40 -34.69
N TYR A 19 0.28 14.89 -35.82
CA TYR A 19 -1.16 14.85 -36.09
C TYR A 19 -1.89 13.57 -35.61
N TYR A 20 -1.20 12.68 -34.90
CA TYR A 20 -1.83 11.62 -34.08
C TYR A 20 -1.46 11.88 -32.62
N GLY A 21 -2.21 12.75 -31.95
CA GLY A 21 -1.91 13.12 -30.58
C GLY A 21 -2.95 14.00 -29.90
N PHE A 22 -4.22 13.93 -30.31
CA PHE A 22 -5.31 14.61 -29.62
C PHE A 22 -6.45 13.65 -29.30
N ASP A 23 -6.51 13.28 -28.01
CA ASP A 23 -7.73 13.36 -27.19
C ASP A 23 -8.85 12.30 -27.36
N LEU A 24 -8.50 11.01 -27.42
CA LEU A 24 -9.44 9.92 -27.08
C LEU A 24 -8.94 9.01 -25.95
N GLY A 25 -7.65 8.66 -25.93
CA GLY A 25 -7.07 7.87 -24.83
C GLY A 25 -7.15 8.54 -23.44
N ASN A 26 -7.24 9.88 -23.38
CA ASN A 26 -7.36 10.61 -22.13
C ASN A 26 -8.78 10.55 -21.53
N LYS A 27 -9.85 10.46 -22.33
CA LYS A 27 -11.23 10.49 -21.81
C LYS A 27 -11.66 9.17 -21.17
N VAL A 28 -11.20 8.05 -21.71
CA VAL A 28 -11.38 6.71 -21.11
C VAL A 28 -10.66 6.62 -19.77
N LYS A 29 -9.37 7.02 -19.77
CA LYS A 29 -8.56 7.14 -18.55
C LYS A 29 -9.22 8.02 -17.52
N GLN A 30 -9.81 9.13 -17.95
CA GLN A 30 -10.53 10.02 -17.07
C GLN A 30 -11.80 9.38 -16.52
N SER A 31 -12.63 8.72 -17.33
CA SER A 31 -13.91 8.14 -16.88
C SER A 31 -13.72 7.11 -15.76
N PHE A 32 -12.79 6.15 -15.92
CA PHE A 32 -12.47 5.20 -14.86
C PHE A 32 -11.72 5.84 -13.67
N ALA A 33 -10.82 6.80 -13.93
CA ALA A 33 -10.11 7.53 -12.87
C ALA A 33 -11.02 8.47 -12.06
N THR A 34 -12.18 8.86 -12.60
CA THR A 34 -13.15 9.74 -11.94
C THR A 34 -14.42 9.02 -11.50
N ASP A 35 -14.64 7.75 -11.86
CA ASP A 35 -15.77 6.97 -11.37
C ASP A 35 -15.42 6.34 -10.01
N PRO A 36 -16.10 6.73 -8.92
CA PRO A 36 -15.91 6.21 -7.57
C PRO A 36 -15.81 4.68 -7.45
N ARG A 37 -16.51 3.94 -8.30
CA ARG A 37 -16.62 2.48 -8.24
C ARG A 37 -15.35 1.78 -8.73
N THR A 38 -14.57 2.45 -9.58
CA THR A 38 -13.46 1.84 -10.32
C THR A 38 -12.13 2.55 -10.09
N MET A 39 -12.16 3.75 -9.52
CA MET A 39 -11.01 4.65 -9.39
C MET A 39 -9.80 3.98 -8.72
N TRP A 40 -10.01 3.08 -7.77
CA TRP A 40 -8.92 2.30 -7.16
C TRP A 40 -8.34 1.27 -8.14
N ALA A 41 -9.16 0.34 -8.63
CA ALA A 41 -8.72 -0.71 -9.53
C ALA A 41 -8.14 -0.18 -10.86
N TRP A 42 -8.57 1.02 -11.27
CA TRP A 42 -8.05 1.69 -12.46
C TRP A 42 -6.65 2.27 -12.27
N ALA A 43 -6.33 2.77 -11.09
CA ALA A 43 -4.99 3.26 -10.79
C ALA A 43 -3.97 2.11 -10.90
N ASP A 44 -4.28 0.96 -10.28
CA ASP A 44 -3.46 -0.25 -10.33
C ASP A 44 -3.29 -0.75 -11.78
N TYR A 45 -4.37 -0.69 -12.57
CA TYR A 45 -4.30 -1.01 -13.99
C TYR A 45 -3.32 -0.08 -14.73
N SER A 46 -3.49 1.24 -14.66
CA SER A 46 -2.74 2.21 -15.49
C SER A 46 -1.23 2.25 -15.30
N ASP A 47 -0.73 1.64 -14.24
CA ASP A 47 0.68 1.50 -13.91
C ASP A 47 1.23 0.10 -14.25
N SER A 48 0.43 -0.74 -14.92
CA SER A 48 0.80 -2.08 -15.33
C SER A 48 1.48 -2.07 -16.70
N PRO A 49 2.61 -2.80 -16.88
CA PRO A 49 3.18 -3.02 -18.20
C PRO A 49 2.32 -3.96 -19.07
N MET A 50 1.20 -4.45 -18.53
CA MET A 50 0.23 -5.34 -19.18
C MET A 50 -1.01 -4.59 -19.70
N ASP A 51 -0.93 -3.26 -19.83
CA ASP A 51 -2.02 -2.43 -20.32
C ASP A 51 -2.44 -2.80 -21.73
N LEU A 52 -3.61 -3.41 -21.85
CA LEU A 52 -4.33 -3.48 -23.10
C LEU A 52 -4.92 -2.09 -23.44
N PRO A 53 -4.95 -1.71 -24.72
CA PRO A 53 -5.69 -0.50 -25.10
C PRO A 53 -7.17 -0.67 -24.75
N VAL A 54 -7.69 0.25 -23.93
CA VAL A 54 -9.10 0.28 -23.52
C VAL A 54 -9.87 1.26 -24.42
N SER A 55 -10.90 0.77 -25.10
CA SER A 55 -11.78 1.61 -25.91
C SER A 55 -12.88 2.27 -25.05
N ASP A 56 -13.41 3.41 -25.49
CA ASP A 56 -14.56 4.07 -24.85
C ASP A 56 -15.78 3.15 -24.74
N VAL A 57 -15.97 2.28 -25.74
CA VAL A 57 -17.07 1.33 -25.77
C VAL A 57 -16.88 0.27 -24.67
N ALA A 58 -15.69 -0.30 -24.56
CA ALA A 58 -15.38 -1.29 -23.53
C ALA A 58 -15.50 -0.71 -22.12
N ALA A 59 -14.99 0.51 -21.92
CA ALA A 59 -15.08 1.22 -20.65
C ALA A 59 -16.53 1.45 -20.22
N ARG A 60 -17.36 1.97 -21.14
CA ARG A 60 -18.79 2.20 -20.88
C ARG A 60 -19.52 0.90 -20.58
N GLN A 61 -19.30 -0.14 -21.38
CA GLN A 61 -19.90 -1.45 -21.16
C GLN A 61 -19.58 -2.01 -19.77
N ILE A 62 -18.35 -1.82 -19.28
CA ILE A 62 -17.98 -2.22 -17.93
C ILE A 62 -18.74 -1.36 -16.91
N LEU A 63 -18.66 -0.04 -17.01
CA LEU A 63 -19.27 0.87 -16.04
C LEU A 63 -20.80 0.70 -15.92
N GLU A 64 -21.48 0.37 -17.03
CA GLU A 64 -22.92 0.09 -17.07
C GLU A 64 -23.29 -1.28 -16.48
N ALA A 65 -22.36 -2.24 -16.51
CA ALA A 65 -22.59 -3.62 -16.05
C ALA A 65 -22.21 -3.87 -14.59
N ILE A 66 -21.58 -2.91 -13.90
CA ILE A 66 -21.25 -3.01 -12.46
C ILE A 66 -22.56 -3.06 -11.65
N PRO A 67 -22.80 -4.13 -10.87
CA PRO A 67 -23.96 -4.18 -9.98
C PRO A 67 -23.92 -3.06 -8.93
N ALA A 68 -25.08 -2.54 -8.56
CA ALA A 68 -25.17 -1.47 -7.57
C ALA A 68 -24.62 -1.94 -6.22
N GLY A 69 -23.68 -1.16 -5.66
CA GLY A 69 -23.09 -1.44 -4.34
C GLY A 69 -21.97 -2.49 -4.34
N GLU A 70 -21.55 -2.98 -5.51
CA GLU A 70 -20.43 -3.92 -5.59
C GLU A 70 -19.09 -3.23 -5.85
N HIS A 71 -18.05 -3.78 -5.23
CA HIS A 71 -16.67 -3.43 -5.50
C HIS A 71 -16.22 -4.00 -6.86
N VAL A 72 -15.36 -3.26 -7.57
CA VAL A 72 -14.81 -3.66 -8.88
C VAL A 72 -13.32 -3.89 -8.77
N GLU A 73 -12.89 -5.02 -9.32
CA GLU A 73 -11.51 -5.34 -9.67
C GLU A 73 -11.36 -5.24 -11.19
N ILE A 74 -10.35 -4.50 -11.65
CA ILE A 74 -10.06 -4.35 -13.08
C ILE A 74 -8.95 -5.31 -13.43
N PHE A 75 -9.17 -6.11 -14.47
CA PHE A 75 -8.20 -7.06 -14.99
C PHE A 75 -7.71 -6.56 -16.35
N GLY A 76 -6.41 -6.35 -16.42
CA GLY A 76 -5.80 -5.81 -17.63
C GLY A 76 -5.92 -6.72 -18.83
N ALA A 77 -6.05 -8.03 -18.61
CA ALA A 77 -6.20 -9.01 -19.66
C ALA A 77 -6.93 -10.25 -19.16
N VAL A 78 -8.02 -10.59 -19.84
CA VAL A 78 -8.82 -11.79 -19.62
C VAL A 78 -9.10 -12.47 -20.94
N MET A 79 -9.10 -13.80 -20.96
CA MET A 79 -9.42 -14.60 -22.13
C MET A 79 -10.28 -15.80 -21.76
N ILE A 80 -11.26 -16.13 -22.58
CA ILE A 80 -11.98 -17.41 -22.49
C ILE A 80 -11.40 -18.38 -23.51
N SER A 81 -10.98 -19.57 -23.08
CA SER A 81 -10.40 -20.60 -23.94
C SER A 81 -10.78 -22.00 -23.45
N PRO A 82 -10.97 -23.00 -24.35
CA PRO A 82 -11.25 -24.38 -23.96
C PRO A 82 -10.02 -25.14 -23.43
N ASP A 83 -8.80 -24.65 -23.69
CA ASP A 83 -7.54 -25.28 -23.23
C ASP A 83 -6.49 -24.22 -22.86
N TRP A 84 -5.70 -24.51 -21.83
CA TRP A 84 -4.51 -23.77 -21.41
C TRP A 84 -3.36 -23.89 -22.42
N ASN A 85 -3.21 -25.07 -23.04
CA ASN A 85 -2.08 -25.36 -23.93
C ASN A 85 -2.16 -24.65 -25.29
N SER A 86 -3.25 -23.92 -25.56
CA SER A 86 -3.49 -23.30 -26.85
C SER A 86 -2.79 -21.94 -27.03
N PHE A 87 -2.00 -21.47 -26.06
CA PHE A 87 -1.32 -20.18 -26.13
C PHE A 87 0.11 -20.21 -25.58
N ASP A 88 1.02 -19.52 -26.29
CA ASP A 88 2.43 -19.45 -25.93
C ASP A 88 2.68 -18.30 -24.94
N VAL A 89 2.70 -18.64 -23.65
CA VAL A 89 3.06 -17.70 -22.57
C VAL A 89 4.59 -17.60 -22.36
N ARG A 90 5.41 -18.35 -23.11
CA ARG A 90 6.88 -18.38 -22.93
C ARG A 90 7.58 -17.13 -23.44
N GLY A 91 6.84 -16.19 -24.02
CA GLY A 91 7.35 -14.99 -24.68
C GLY A 91 7.09 -13.67 -23.95
N ASN A 92 6.71 -13.66 -22.67
CA ASN A 92 6.43 -12.43 -21.92
C ASN A 92 5.29 -11.56 -22.51
N ASN A 93 4.47 -12.11 -23.42
CA ASN A 93 3.42 -11.39 -24.13
C ASN A 93 2.03 -11.90 -23.73
N LEU A 94 1.07 -10.98 -23.69
CA LEU A 94 -0.33 -11.31 -23.54
C LEU A 94 -0.87 -12.09 -24.76
N PRO A 95 -1.80 -13.05 -24.56
CA PRO A 95 -2.48 -13.68 -25.69
C PRO A 95 -3.20 -12.63 -26.55
N ALA A 96 -3.12 -12.76 -27.87
CA ALA A 96 -3.74 -11.81 -28.80
C ALA A 96 -5.28 -11.70 -28.68
N LYS A 97 -5.92 -12.71 -28.07
CA LYS A 97 -7.37 -12.74 -27.80
C LYS A 97 -7.74 -12.20 -26.42
N ALA A 98 -6.76 -11.84 -25.59
CA ALA A 98 -7.05 -11.26 -24.30
C ALA A 98 -7.71 -9.89 -24.48
N VAL A 99 -8.71 -9.63 -23.63
CA VAL A 99 -9.48 -8.40 -23.62
C VAL A 99 -9.44 -7.80 -22.23
N PHE A 100 -9.40 -6.47 -22.19
CA PHE A 100 -9.62 -5.72 -20.95
C PHE A 100 -10.97 -6.11 -20.35
N SER A 101 -11.01 -6.47 -19.07
CA SER A 101 -12.23 -6.93 -18.41
C SER A 101 -12.26 -6.48 -16.95
N ALA A 102 -13.42 -6.60 -16.33
CA ALA A 102 -13.57 -6.34 -14.91
C ALA A 102 -14.23 -7.53 -14.22
N ARG A 103 -14.05 -7.59 -12.91
CA ARG A 103 -14.73 -8.53 -12.02
C ARG A 103 -15.31 -7.75 -10.86
N THR A 104 -16.42 -8.25 -10.37
CA THR A 104 -17.05 -7.80 -9.12
C THR A 104 -17.19 -9.01 -8.20
N PHE A 105 -17.82 -8.85 -7.04
CA PHE A 105 -18.07 -9.99 -6.18
C PHE A 105 -18.98 -11.03 -6.85
N SER A 106 -19.97 -10.56 -7.60
CA SER A 106 -21.03 -11.42 -8.15
C SER A 106 -20.87 -11.73 -9.63
N VAL A 107 -20.09 -10.96 -10.40
CA VAL A 107 -19.99 -11.15 -11.86
C VAL A 107 -18.60 -10.86 -12.44
N TRP A 108 -18.24 -11.58 -13.49
CA TRP A 108 -17.26 -11.13 -14.49
C TRP A 108 -17.94 -10.30 -15.55
N ILE A 109 -17.26 -9.25 -16.01
CA ILE A 109 -17.75 -8.30 -17.00
C ILE A 109 -16.71 -8.23 -18.12
N ILE A 110 -17.08 -8.79 -19.27
CA ILE A 110 -16.20 -8.92 -20.43
C ILE A 110 -16.79 -8.07 -21.56
N PRO A 111 -16.11 -7.00 -21.98
CA PRO A 111 -16.50 -6.22 -23.15
C PRO A 111 -16.69 -7.10 -24.37
N SER A 112 -17.73 -6.81 -25.15
CA SER A 112 -18.04 -7.55 -26.36
C SER A 112 -18.10 -6.62 -27.57
N ALA A 113 -18.05 -7.20 -28.78
CA ALA A 113 -18.20 -6.43 -30.02
C ALA A 113 -19.60 -5.82 -30.19
N GLY A 114 -20.60 -6.24 -29.40
CA GLY A 114 -21.94 -5.65 -29.38
C GLY A 114 -22.02 -4.38 -28.55
N ASP A 115 -23.25 -3.96 -28.20
CA ASP A 115 -23.47 -2.73 -27.40
C ASP A 115 -23.35 -2.97 -25.88
N ARG A 116 -23.36 -4.23 -25.43
CA ARG A 116 -23.32 -4.59 -24.00
C ARG A 116 -22.18 -5.56 -23.69
N ALA A 117 -21.62 -5.45 -22.49
CA ALA A 117 -20.70 -6.45 -21.97
C ALA A 117 -21.39 -7.81 -21.82
N THR A 118 -20.62 -8.87 -22.01
CA THR A 118 -20.97 -10.20 -21.53
C THR A 118 -20.79 -10.22 -20.01
N VAL A 119 -21.85 -10.55 -19.29
CA VAL A 119 -21.84 -10.66 -17.83
C VAL A 119 -21.93 -12.13 -17.46
N ILE A 120 -20.90 -12.66 -16.80
CA ILE A 120 -20.84 -14.06 -16.38
C ILE A 120 -20.98 -14.10 -14.85
N PRO A 121 -22.02 -14.73 -14.29
CA PRO A 121 -22.17 -14.88 -12.86
C PRO A 121 -20.96 -15.56 -12.23
N ALA A 122 -20.47 -15.05 -11.10
CA ALA A 122 -19.37 -15.64 -10.36
C ALA A 122 -19.68 -17.07 -9.90
N THR A 123 -20.97 -17.40 -9.70
CA THR A 123 -21.47 -18.75 -9.42
C THR A 123 -21.28 -19.73 -10.58
N GLU A 124 -21.13 -19.23 -11.81
CA GLU A 124 -20.83 -20.03 -13.01
C GLU A 124 -19.33 -20.19 -13.22
N THR A 125 -18.50 -19.59 -12.36
CA THR A 125 -17.05 -19.66 -12.44
C THR A 125 -16.50 -20.36 -11.21
N ARG A 126 -15.70 -21.42 -11.39
CA ARG A 126 -15.00 -22.10 -10.31
C ARG A 126 -13.50 -21.92 -10.49
N TRP A 127 -12.87 -21.23 -9.55
CA TRP A 127 -11.41 -21.14 -9.53
C TRP A 127 -10.82 -22.55 -9.40
N SER A 128 -9.91 -22.91 -10.31
CA SER A 128 -9.37 -24.27 -10.41
C SER A 128 -7.88 -24.34 -10.09
N SER A 129 -7.12 -23.26 -10.34
CA SER A 129 -5.72 -23.09 -9.90
C SER A 129 -5.13 -21.74 -10.34
N GLY A 130 -4.05 -21.31 -9.67
CA GLY A 130 -3.08 -20.38 -10.25
C GLY A 130 -2.02 -21.16 -11.02
N VAL A 131 -1.96 -21.01 -12.34
CA VAL A 131 -0.92 -21.65 -13.16
C VAL A 131 0.19 -20.63 -13.35
N GLY A 132 1.17 -20.66 -12.46
CA GLY A 132 2.44 -19.97 -12.70
C GLY A 132 3.14 -20.67 -13.88
N PRO A 133 3.43 -20.00 -15.01
CA PRO A 133 4.24 -20.61 -16.04
C PRO A 133 5.60 -20.95 -15.43
N SER A 134 6.05 -22.20 -15.58
CA SER A 134 7.36 -22.71 -15.14
C SER A 134 8.57 -22.05 -15.82
N SER A 135 8.40 -20.86 -16.43
CA SER A 135 9.45 -20.12 -17.13
C SER A 135 9.24 -18.60 -17.24
N ALA A 136 8.18 -17.99 -16.69
CA ALA A 136 8.04 -16.52 -16.66
C ALA A 136 7.87 -16.01 -15.22
N TYR A 137 8.93 -15.45 -14.66
CA TYR A 137 9.05 -15.00 -13.26
C TYR A 137 8.12 -13.85 -12.83
N TRP A 138 7.18 -13.40 -13.68
CA TRP A 138 6.36 -12.21 -13.38
C TRP A 138 4.93 -12.22 -13.94
N LEU A 139 4.53 -13.22 -14.73
CA LEU A 139 3.18 -13.28 -15.30
C LEU A 139 2.36 -14.31 -14.54
N GLY A 140 1.52 -13.83 -13.63
CA GLY A 140 0.59 -14.65 -12.88
C GLY A 140 -0.66 -14.93 -13.70
N VAL A 141 -1.14 -16.17 -13.67
CA VAL A 141 -2.38 -16.53 -14.37
C VAL A 141 -3.31 -17.29 -13.45
N SER A 142 -4.53 -16.78 -13.31
CA SER A 142 -5.61 -17.41 -12.57
C SER A 142 -6.59 -18.05 -13.53
N GLU A 143 -6.86 -19.34 -13.34
CA GLU A 143 -7.86 -20.08 -14.11
C GLU A 143 -9.19 -20.18 -13.34
N PHE A 144 -10.27 -19.85 -14.05
CA PHE A 144 -11.65 -19.98 -13.61
C PHE A 144 -12.42 -20.85 -14.60
N ARG A 145 -12.72 -22.09 -14.24
CA ARG A 145 -13.52 -23.00 -15.06
C ARG A 145 -14.96 -22.52 -15.13
N LEU A 146 -15.48 -22.32 -16.34
CA LEU A 146 -16.88 -21.98 -16.57
C LEU A 146 -17.76 -23.22 -16.54
N SER A 147 -19.02 -23.07 -16.13
CA SER A 147 -19.98 -24.18 -16.03
C SER A 147 -20.32 -24.83 -17.37
N ASP A 148 -20.17 -24.09 -18.47
CA ASP A 148 -20.42 -24.55 -19.84
C ASP A 148 -19.21 -25.23 -20.50
N GLY A 149 -18.09 -25.38 -19.77
CA GLY A 149 -16.92 -26.14 -20.21
C GLY A 149 -15.61 -25.35 -20.34
N PRO A 150 -15.54 -24.22 -21.08
CA PRO A 150 -14.30 -23.47 -21.24
C PRO A 150 -13.80 -22.85 -19.93
N SER A 151 -12.55 -22.41 -19.92
CA SER A 151 -11.95 -21.68 -18.80
C SER A 151 -11.78 -20.20 -19.14
N LEU A 152 -12.01 -19.35 -18.15
CA LEU A 152 -11.61 -17.95 -18.14
C LEU A 152 -10.23 -17.86 -17.49
N TYR A 153 -9.28 -17.28 -18.22
CA TYR A 153 -7.91 -17.04 -17.80
C TYR A 153 -7.72 -15.54 -17.55
N ALA A 154 -7.44 -15.18 -16.30
CA ALA A 154 -7.13 -13.81 -15.91
C ALA A 154 -5.62 -13.67 -15.70
N PHE A 155 -5.01 -12.72 -16.42
CA PHE A 155 -3.58 -12.47 -16.40
C PHE A 155 -3.28 -11.26 -15.51
N ALA A 156 -2.27 -11.39 -14.65
CA ALA A 156 -1.82 -10.34 -13.73
C ALA A 156 -0.30 -10.19 -13.79
N ASP A 157 0.21 -8.97 -13.58
CA ASP A 157 1.65 -8.75 -13.37
C ASP A 157 1.97 -8.97 -11.89
N GLU A 158 2.68 -10.06 -11.59
CA GLU A 158 3.10 -10.40 -10.22
C GLU A 158 4.15 -9.43 -9.66
N ARG A 159 4.75 -8.53 -10.48
CA ARG A 159 5.72 -7.53 -10.00
C ARG A 159 5.08 -6.34 -9.29
N ARG A 160 3.76 -6.16 -9.38
CA ARG A 160 3.09 -4.92 -8.96
C ARG A 160 1.77 -5.12 -8.20
N ILE A 161 1.67 -6.18 -7.41
CA ILE A 161 0.56 -6.31 -6.43
C ILE A 161 0.58 -5.16 -5.40
N GLU A 162 1.67 -4.40 -5.31
CA GLU A 162 1.81 -3.22 -4.47
C GLU A 162 2.07 -1.96 -5.32
N ARG A 163 1.12 -1.00 -5.38
CA ARG A 163 1.39 0.47 -5.34
C ARG A 163 0.12 1.31 -5.51
N PHE A 164 0.02 2.34 -4.67
CA PHE A 164 -1.02 3.37 -4.68
C PHE A 164 -0.46 4.68 -5.21
N HIS A 165 -1.14 5.34 -6.16
CA HIS A 165 -0.78 6.69 -6.63
C HIS A 165 -1.89 7.73 -6.35
N GLU A 166 -1.46 8.90 -5.87
CA GLU A 166 -2.16 10.21 -5.88
C GLU A 166 -3.62 10.31 -5.38
N GLY A 167 -3.97 9.63 -4.29
CA GLY A 167 -5.17 10.01 -3.53
C GLY A 167 -6.48 9.82 -4.29
N ALA A 168 -6.51 8.84 -5.20
CA ALA A 168 -7.66 8.22 -5.83
C ALA A 168 -8.66 7.62 -4.80
N GLY A 169 -8.37 7.68 -3.49
CA GLY A 169 -9.29 7.24 -2.44
C GLY A 169 -10.32 8.28 -1.99
N ARG A 170 -10.28 9.51 -2.50
CA ARG A 170 -11.10 10.61 -1.93
C ARG A 170 -12.60 10.45 -2.15
N GLU A 171 -13.00 9.64 -3.13
CA GLU A 171 -14.40 9.37 -3.46
C GLU A 171 -14.74 7.87 -3.47
N VAL A 172 -13.96 6.99 -2.82
CA VAL A 172 -14.38 5.57 -2.67
C VAL A 172 -15.53 5.50 -1.65
N LEU A 173 -16.71 5.86 -2.12
CA LEU A 173 -18.00 5.74 -1.46
C LEU A 173 -18.89 4.87 -2.33
N ARG A 174 -19.04 3.62 -1.88
CA ARG A 174 -20.29 2.83 -1.73
C ARG A 174 -20.03 1.35 -2.00
N ILE A 175 -19.30 0.75 -1.06
CA ILE A 175 -19.80 -0.48 -0.45
C ILE A 175 -21.03 -0.03 0.38
N PRO A 176 -22.19 -0.72 0.34
CA PRO A 176 -23.45 -0.26 0.97
C PRO A 176 -23.21 0.33 2.35
N ASP A 177 -24.01 1.33 2.75
CA ASP A 177 -23.88 2.17 3.96
C ASP A 177 -23.49 1.44 5.26
N ILE A 178 -22.26 0.94 5.32
CA ILE A 178 -21.65 0.35 6.49
C ILE A 178 -21.05 1.53 7.24
N PRO A 179 -21.45 1.76 8.50
CA PRO A 179 -20.86 2.81 9.31
C PRO A 179 -19.40 2.44 9.61
N LEU A 180 -18.51 2.81 8.69
CA LEU A 180 -17.07 2.77 8.94
C LEU A 180 -16.69 3.92 9.86
N ALA A 181 -15.53 3.78 10.51
CA ALA A 181 -14.97 4.88 11.30
C ALA A 181 -14.92 6.16 10.45
N PRO A 182 -15.29 7.32 11.03
CA PRO A 182 -15.18 8.59 10.33
C PRO A 182 -13.72 8.80 9.93
N MET A 183 -13.48 9.21 8.69
CA MET A 183 -12.14 9.61 8.27
C MET A 183 -11.66 10.78 9.15
N PRO A 184 -10.35 10.89 9.42
CA PRO A 184 -9.83 12.08 10.07
C PRO A 184 -10.21 13.31 9.25
N ASN A 185 -10.89 14.28 9.87
CA ASN A 185 -11.20 15.55 9.22
C ASN A 185 -9.89 16.34 9.07
N PHE A 186 -9.27 16.24 7.90
CA PHE A 186 -8.25 17.17 7.44
C PHE A 186 -8.96 18.46 7.03
N ASP A 187 -9.37 19.27 8.00
CA ASP A 187 -10.08 20.50 7.70
C ASP A 187 -9.19 21.39 6.82
N GLY A 188 -9.65 21.60 5.58
CA GLY A 188 -8.92 22.32 4.54
C GLY A 188 -8.98 23.82 4.80
N SER A 189 -8.24 24.30 5.80
CA SER A 189 -8.00 25.74 5.99
C SER A 189 -6.85 26.07 6.96
N GLN A 190 -5.90 25.16 7.18
CA GLN A 190 -4.58 25.56 7.70
C GLN A 190 -3.61 25.65 6.54
N ASN A 191 -3.51 26.88 6.05
CA ASN A 191 -2.58 27.44 5.08
C ASN A 191 -1.64 26.45 4.38
N SER A 192 -1.73 26.51 3.05
CA SER A 192 -0.70 26.26 2.06
C SER A 192 0.58 27.11 2.26
N SER A 193 1.06 27.26 3.50
CA SER A 193 2.36 27.84 3.86
C SER A 193 3.34 26.79 4.40
N ASP A 194 2.90 25.61 4.86
CA ASP A 194 3.81 24.57 5.35
C ASP A 194 4.34 23.66 4.23
N ALA A 195 3.75 23.74 3.03
CA ALA A 195 4.27 23.09 1.81
C ALA A 195 5.58 23.73 1.28
N LEU A 196 6.13 24.73 1.98
CA LEU A 196 7.45 25.31 1.71
C LEU A 196 8.44 25.16 2.87
N SER A 197 8.12 24.41 3.93
CA SER A 197 9.14 23.91 4.85
C SER A 197 9.21 22.38 4.77
N SER A 198 9.63 21.86 3.60
CA SER A 198 10.55 20.73 3.69
C SER A 198 11.63 21.15 4.71
N PRO A 199 11.95 20.35 5.74
CA PRO A 199 13.10 20.65 6.58
C PRO A 199 14.23 20.95 5.62
N SER A 200 14.81 22.16 5.74
CA SER A 200 15.79 22.66 4.78
C SER A 200 16.83 21.57 4.63
N ARG A 201 16.88 20.91 3.46
CA ARG A 201 17.67 19.71 3.24
C ARG A 201 19.14 20.11 3.43
N ARG A 202 19.67 19.94 4.65
CA ARG A 202 21.00 20.37 5.01
C ARG A 202 21.97 19.34 4.45
N ILE A 203 22.82 19.78 3.55
CA ILE A 203 23.91 18.96 3.04
C ILE A 203 24.87 18.70 4.20
N LEU A 204 25.17 17.43 4.44
CA LEU A 204 26.15 17.03 5.45
C LEU A 204 27.55 17.46 4.99
N GLY A 205 28.07 18.56 5.53
CA GLY A 205 29.39 19.10 5.15
C GLY A 205 30.50 18.75 6.13
N ASP A 206 30.21 18.73 7.43
CA ASP A 206 31.18 18.49 8.50
C ASP A 206 30.52 17.89 9.75
N TRP A 207 31.33 17.57 10.77
CA TRP A 207 30.85 16.97 12.01
C TRP A 207 29.87 17.87 12.77
N ARG A 208 30.02 19.19 12.68
CA ARG A 208 29.07 20.16 13.27
C ARG A 208 27.71 20.10 12.58
N SER A 209 27.70 19.95 11.26
CA SER A 209 26.46 19.76 10.50
C SER A 209 25.73 18.49 10.94
N ALA A 210 26.45 17.41 11.24
CA ALA A 210 25.87 16.17 11.77
C ALA A 210 25.22 16.38 13.15
N GLU A 211 25.87 17.12 14.04
CA GLU A 211 25.34 17.47 15.36
C GLU A 211 24.10 18.36 15.26
N ASP A 212 24.13 19.36 14.39
CA ASP A 212 22.99 20.23 14.09
C ASP A 212 21.78 19.42 13.58
N ILE A 213 22.00 18.49 12.65
CA ILE A 213 20.96 17.61 12.11
C ILE A 213 20.39 16.72 13.21
N ALA A 214 21.24 16.14 14.07
CA ALA A 214 20.79 15.32 15.19
C ALA A 214 19.95 16.14 16.20
N ALA A 215 20.39 17.36 16.54
CA ALA A 215 19.66 18.25 17.43
C ALA A 215 18.34 18.72 16.83
N GLU A 216 18.30 19.04 15.53
CA GLU A 216 17.07 19.35 14.82
C GLU A 216 16.11 18.15 14.84
N HIS A 217 16.59 16.95 14.48
CA HIS A 217 15.80 15.72 14.52
C HIS A 217 15.20 15.44 15.91
N MET A 218 15.98 15.64 16.98
CA MET A 218 15.47 15.52 18.35
C MET A 218 14.33 16.51 18.63
N ARG A 219 14.47 17.78 18.23
CA ARG A 219 13.42 18.79 18.43
C ARG A 219 12.19 18.56 17.58
N THR A 220 12.39 18.18 16.32
CA THR A 220 11.31 18.14 15.34
C THR A 220 10.63 16.78 15.31
N THR A 221 11.37 15.70 15.10
CA THR A 221 10.76 14.37 14.92
C THR A 221 10.45 13.73 16.26
N LEU A 222 11.37 13.85 17.22
CA LEU A 222 11.23 13.20 18.55
C LEU A 222 10.49 14.09 19.56
N ALA A 223 10.16 15.32 19.18
CA ALA A 223 9.48 16.33 20.01
C ALA A 223 10.18 16.61 21.35
N LEU A 224 11.51 16.47 21.39
CA LEU A 224 12.38 16.88 22.49
C LEU A 224 12.77 18.35 22.26
N PHE A 225 11.78 19.25 22.36
CA PHE A 225 11.87 20.64 21.88
C PHE A 225 13.03 21.45 22.46
N ASP A 226 13.46 21.11 23.68
CA ASP A 226 14.55 21.78 24.39
C ASP A 226 15.94 21.19 24.10
N ALA A 227 16.08 20.30 23.11
CA ALA A 227 17.36 19.69 22.78
C ALA A 227 18.38 20.76 22.34
N ARG A 228 19.57 20.76 22.93
CA ARG A 228 20.62 21.78 22.71
C ARG A 228 21.96 21.11 22.47
N LEU A 229 22.78 21.72 21.62
CA LEU A 229 24.17 21.32 21.44
C LEU A 229 24.97 21.66 22.69
N THR A 230 25.89 20.79 23.08
CA THR A 230 26.69 20.94 24.32
C THR A 230 27.88 21.89 24.17
N GLY A 231 28.26 22.25 22.94
CA GLY A 231 29.19 23.37 22.68
C GLY A 231 30.69 23.03 22.65
N GLY A 232 31.06 21.74 22.72
CA GLY A 232 32.29 21.20 22.14
C GLY A 232 33.61 21.74 22.71
N VAL A 233 33.94 21.46 23.98
CA VAL A 233 35.35 21.40 24.43
C VAL A 233 35.58 20.36 25.56
N SER A 234 34.54 19.79 26.20
CA SER A 234 34.73 18.86 27.34
C SER A 234 33.52 17.95 27.58
N ASP A 235 32.86 17.48 26.52
CA ASP A 235 31.44 17.09 26.66
C ASP A 235 31.24 15.62 27.05
N ARG A 236 32.31 14.95 27.52
CA ARG A 236 32.30 13.54 28.01
C ARG A 236 31.64 12.54 27.05
N GLY A 237 31.58 12.86 25.76
CA GLY A 237 30.97 12.02 24.73
C GLY A 237 29.47 12.22 24.52
N VAL A 238 28.88 13.33 24.96
CA VAL A 238 27.51 13.77 24.61
C VAL A 238 27.64 15.00 23.72
N ASP A 239 26.91 15.02 22.60
CA ASP A 239 26.97 16.12 21.62
C ASP A 239 25.65 16.91 21.57
N VAL A 240 24.54 16.28 21.99
CA VAL A 240 23.23 16.92 22.17
C VAL A 240 22.63 16.52 23.51
N GLU A 241 22.09 17.49 24.26
CA GLU A 241 21.45 17.26 25.55
C GLU A 241 20.00 17.76 25.60
N HIS A 242 19.19 17.10 26.41
CA HIS A 242 17.81 17.43 26.76
C HIS A 242 17.57 16.99 28.22
N PRO A 243 16.64 17.61 28.98
CA PRO A 243 16.37 17.21 30.38
C PRO A 243 16.11 15.71 30.61
N GLU A 244 15.54 15.03 29.61
CA GLU A 244 15.19 13.60 29.66
C GLU A 244 16.05 12.72 28.74
N ALA A 245 16.91 13.33 27.90
CA ALA A 245 17.59 12.60 26.83
C ALA A 245 19.01 13.11 26.57
N VAL A 246 19.89 12.22 26.10
CA VAL A 246 21.20 12.59 25.56
C VAL A 246 21.46 11.90 24.24
N ALA A 247 22.18 12.59 23.36
CA ALA A 247 22.66 12.02 22.11
C ALA A 247 24.17 12.12 21.96
N GLN A 248 24.74 11.09 21.33
CA GLN A 248 26.09 11.11 20.78
C GLN A 248 26.02 11.00 19.26
N VAL A 249 26.83 11.78 18.56
CA VAL A 249 26.90 11.86 17.11
C VAL A 249 28.30 11.46 16.66
N LYS A 250 28.38 10.54 15.69
CA LYS A 250 29.65 10.11 15.10
C LYS A 250 29.64 10.28 13.60
N MET A 251 30.52 11.16 13.14
CA MET A 251 30.90 11.28 11.74
C MET A 251 32.31 10.73 11.55
N GLN A 252 32.41 9.47 11.12
CA GLN A 252 33.67 8.76 10.91
C GLN A 252 33.55 7.82 9.71
N ALA A 253 34.68 7.38 9.15
CA ALA A 253 34.68 6.50 7.97
C ALA A 253 34.24 5.06 8.28
N THR A 254 34.34 4.61 9.53
CA THR A 254 34.08 3.22 9.93
C THR A 254 32.75 3.10 10.69
N PRO A 255 32.00 2.00 10.52
CA PRO A 255 30.78 1.76 11.30
C PRO A 255 31.03 1.78 12.81
N VAL A 256 30.05 2.26 13.58
CA VAL A 256 30.12 2.36 15.04
C VAL A 256 30.10 0.97 15.69
N GLY A 257 30.95 0.78 16.70
CA GLY A 257 31.11 -0.47 17.44
C GLY A 257 30.31 -0.52 18.74
N SER A 258 30.02 -1.74 19.23
CA SER A 258 29.34 -1.99 20.52
C SER A 258 29.94 -1.21 21.71
N PRO A 259 31.28 -1.07 21.87
CA PRO A 259 31.85 -0.34 23.01
C PRO A 259 31.38 1.12 23.11
N GLN A 260 31.17 1.79 21.97
CA GLN A 260 30.73 3.18 21.94
C GLN A 260 29.26 3.32 22.34
N VAL A 261 28.40 2.43 21.84
CA VAL A 261 26.97 2.37 22.22
C VAL A 261 26.83 2.13 23.73
N ARG A 262 27.58 1.16 24.26
CA ARG A 262 27.59 0.85 25.71
C ARG A 262 28.06 2.03 26.55
N GLN A 263 29.07 2.76 26.08
CA GLN A 263 29.63 3.90 26.81
C GLN A 263 28.62 5.03 26.97
N LEU A 264 27.81 5.33 25.94
CA LEU A 264 26.76 6.36 26.02
C LEU A 264 25.77 6.08 27.15
N ARG A 265 25.26 4.84 27.23
CA ARG A 265 24.33 4.45 28.30
C ARG A 265 24.97 4.59 29.68
N GLY A 266 26.25 4.24 29.80
CA GLY A 266 27.01 4.36 31.05
C GLY A 266 27.33 5.80 31.49
N ALA A 267 27.36 6.76 30.56
CA ALA A 267 27.71 8.16 30.88
C ALA A 267 26.60 8.91 31.63
N ARG A 268 25.33 8.57 31.35
CA ARG A 268 24.12 9.22 31.91
C ARG A 268 23.02 8.20 32.22
N PRO A 269 23.24 7.22 33.10
CA PRO A 269 22.31 6.09 33.27
C PRO A 269 20.94 6.46 33.86
N HIS A 270 20.78 7.68 34.37
CA HIS A 270 19.55 8.17 35.01
C HIS A 270 18.60 8.88 34.04
N LEU A 271 19.00 9.11 32.78
CA LEU A 271 18.14 9.70 31.78
C LEU A 271 17.27 8.63 31.11
N ASP A 272 16.08 9.03 30.67
CA ASP A 272 15.10 8.12 30.10
C ASP A 272 15.51 7.65 28.71
N PHE A 273 16.09 8.55 27.90
CA PHE A 273 16.42 8.26 26.50
C PHE A 273 17.91 8.46 26.18
N HIS A 274 18.50 7.47 25.51
CA HIS A 274 19.86 7.54 24.97
C HIS A 274 19.80 7.33 23.47
N LEU A 275 20.34 8.30 22.72
CA LEU A 275 20.30 8.31 21.27
C LEU A 275 21.72 8.26 20.71
N PHE A 276 21.94 7.46 19.70
CA PHE A 276 23.21 7.44 18.98
C PHE A 276 22.94 7.75 17.52
N TYR A 277 23.69 8.70 16.95
CA TYR A 277 23.64 9.05 15.53
C TYR A 277 24.96 8.67 14.87
N SER A 278 24.90 8.07 13.67
CA SER A 278 26.07 7.68 12.89
C SER A 278 25.90 8.02 11.42
N THR A 279 26.93 8.57 10.78
CA THR A 279 26.94 8.78 9.32
C THR A 279 27.41 7.54 8.54
N SER A 280 28.07 6.60 9.22
CA SER A 280 28.66 5.38 8.63
C SER A 280 27.92 4.09 9.03
N GLY A 281 26.79 4.23 9.74
CA GLY A 281 26.03 3.11 10.27
C GLY A 281 26.71 2.41 11.45
N TYR A 282 26.29 1.17 11.68
CA TYR A 282 26.61 0.39 12.87
C TYR A 282 27.06 -1.02 12.53
N THR A 283 27.95 -1.58 13.33
CA THR A 283 28.28 -3.00 13.28
C THR A 283 27.12 -3.84 13.83
N ARG A 284 27.04 -5.11 13.44
CA ARG A 284 26.03 -6.05 13.98
C ARG A 284 26.08 -6.16 15.51
N ALA A 285 27.28 -6.10 16.09
CA ALA A 285 27.44 -6.12 17.55
C ALA A 285 26.88 -4.85 18.22
N ALA A 286 26.98 -3.69 17.57
CA ALA A 286 26.40 -2.44 18.06
C ALA A 286 24.87 -2.45 18.02
N LEU A 287 24.27 -3.03 16.96
CA LEU A 287 22.81 -3.21 16.88
C LEU A 287 22.29 -4.09 18.02
N GLN A 288 22.97 -5.22 18.32
CA GLN A 288 22.59 -6.09 19.44
C GLN A 288 22.75 -5.38 20.79
N GLU A 289 23.87 -4.69 21.01
CA GLU A 289 24.10 -3.93 22.25
C GLU A 289 23.02 -2.87 22.46
N ALA A 290 22.60 -2.17 21.40
CA ALA A 290 21.56 -1.16 21.48
C ALA A 290 20.20 -1.75 21.88
N ALA A 291 19.85 -2.91 21.33
CA ALA A 291 18.65 -3.65 21.73
C ALA A 291 18.70 -4.03 23.22
N ASP A 292 19.84 -4.53 23.70
CA ASP A 292 20.00 -4.99 25.09
C ASP A 292 20.04 -3.82 26.10
N SER A 293 20.59 -2.67 25.70
CA SER A 293 20.87 -1.53 26.59
C SER A 293 19.85 -0.38 26.50
N GLY A 294 18.90 -0.46 25.57
CA GLY A 294 17.86 0.56 25.39
C GLY A 294 18.34 1.84 24.70
N VAL A 295 19.32 1.73 23.80
CA VAL A 295 19.86 2.88 23.05
C VAL A 295 19.16 2.97 21.68
N ALA A 296 18.54 4.10 21.38
CA ALA A 296 17.93 4.38 20.09
C ALA A 296 19.03 4.73 19.07
N LEU A 297 19.13 3.97 17.97
CA LEU A 297 20.13 4.19 16.92
C LEU A 297 19.54 4.90 15.72
N PHE A 298 20.28 5.85 15.16
CA PHE A 298 19.88 6.62 14.00
C PHE A 298 21.04 6.76 12.99
N THR A 299 20.75 6.62 11.70
CA THR A 299 21.72 6.96 10.65
C THR A 299 21.40 8.29 10.01
N ILE A 300 22.44 9.09 9.74
CA ILE A 300 22.33 10.36 9.01
C ILE A 300 22.89 10.15 7.60
N GLY A 301 22.04 10.33 6.58
CA GLY A 301 22.44 10.29 5.17
C GLY A 301 23.18 11.55 4.71
N GLU A 302 23.82 11.49 3.55
CA GLU A 302 24.53 12.64 2.95
C GLU A 302 23.61 13.83 2.67
N ASP A 303 22.32 13.56 2.44
CA ASP A 303 21.26 14.54 2.25
C ASP A 303 20.65 15.08 3.55
N GLY A 304 21.20 14.66 4.69
CA GLY A 304 20.74 15.02 6.03
C GLY A 304 19.50 14.25 6.49
N ASN A 305 19.03 13.26 5.72
CA ASN A 305 17.91 12.42 6.15
C ASN A 305 18.31 11.53 7.34
N VAL A 306 17.43 11.43 8.33
CA VAL A 306 17.65 10.64 9.54
C VAL A 306 16.75 9.42 9.54
N GLN A 307 17.32 8.23 9.72
CA GLN A 307 16.58 6.97 9.76
C GLN A 307 16.81 6.26 11.09
N GLY A 308 15.75 5.83 11.75
CA GLY A 308 15.82 5.01 12.96
C GLY A 308 16.18 3.55 12.65
N LEU A 309 16.95 2.91 13.53
CA LEU A 309 17.33 1.51 13.42
C LEU A 309 16.95 0.76 14.70
N GLY A 310 16.03 -0.18 14.57
CA GLY A 310 15.60 -1.08 15.64
C GLY A 310 14.51 -0.50 16.55
N GLU A 311 14.00 -1.35 17.44
CA GLU A 311 12.78 -1.11 18.22
C GLU A 311 12.81 0.17 19.08
N TRP A 312 13.97 0.50 19.66
CA TRP A 312 14.10 1.67 20.53
C TRP A 312 14.04 2.99 19.75
N ALA A 313 14.60 3.02 18.55
CA ALA A 313 14.53 4.19 17.67
C ALA A 313 13.11 4.39 17.14
N GLU A 314 12.46 3.30 16.72
CA GLU A 314 11.06 3.30 16.30
C GLU A 314 10.17 3.81 17.42
N SER A 315 10.23 3.22 18.62
CA SER A 315 9.44 3.62 19.79
C SER A 315 9.61 5.11 20.14
N LEU A 316 10.84 5.63 20.08
CA LEU A 316 11.11 7.03 20.41
C LEU A 316 10.53 8.01 19.37
N VAL A 317 10.55 7.63 18.09
CA VAL A 317 9.86 8.39 17.02
C VAL A 317 8.35 8.40 17.28
N MET A 318 7.76 7.26 17.66
CA MET A 318 6.34 7.19 18.02
C MET A 318 5.97 8.10 19.18
N ASP A 319 6.79 8.11 20.23
CA ASP A 319 6.61 9.00 21.36
C ASP A 319 6.69 10.46 20.92
N GLY A 320 7.62 10.78 20.01
CA GLY A 320 7.74 12.09 19.39
C GLY A 320 6.45 12.54 18.72
N HIS A 321 5.89 11.72 17.83
CA HIS A 321 4.63 12.04 17.16
C HIS A 321 3.46 12.19 18.16
N ARG A 322 3.41 11.34 19.19
CA ARG A 322 2.40 11.45 20.27
C ARG A 322 2.53 12.76 21.06
N ARG A 323 3.76 13.17 21.41
CA ARG A 323 4.05 14.44 22.11
C ARG A 323 3.73 15.66 21.25
N ARG A 324 4.02 15.59 19.94
CA ARG A 324 3.86 16.73 19.02
C ARG A 324 2.40 17.01 18.66
N GLY A 325 1.56 15.98 18.57
CA GLY A 325 0.25 16.09 17.92
C GLY A 325 0.38 16.46 16.43
N GLY A 326 -0.74 16.70 15.75
CA GLY A 326 -0.78 17.10 14.33
C GLY A 326 -1.19 15.98 13.36
N ASN A 327 -1.12 16.28 12.05
CA ASN A 327 -1.70 15.43 11.00
C ASN A 327 -1.14 14.01 10.97
N GLU A 328 0.17 13.82 11.16
CA GLU A 328 0.80 12.49 11.16
C GLU A 328 0.37 11.64 12.36
N ALA A 329 0.26 12.23 13.55
CA ALA A 329 -0.25 11.55 14.73
C ALA A 329 -1.72 11.13 14.55
N MET A 330 -2.54 11.98 13.91
CA MET A 330 -3.92 11.64 13.54
C MET A 330 -3.98 10.51 12.52
N VAL A 331 -3.10 10.52 11.51
CA VAL A 331 -2.99 9.45 10.51
C VAL A 331 -2.55 8.14 11.16
N ALA A 332 -1.53 8.16 12.01
CA ALA A 332 -1.06 6.96 12.72
C ALA A 332 -2.14 6.33 13.61
N ARG A 333 -2.92 7.17 14.30
CA ARG A 333 -4.07 6.71 15.08
C ARG A 333 -5.11 6.06 14.16
N TYR A 334 -5.47 6.71 13.05
CA TYR A 334 -6.41 6.16 12.07
C TYR A 334 -5.94 4.81 11.51
N VAL A 335 -4.68 4.71 11.09
CA VAL A 335 -4.06 3.48 10.60
C VAL A 335 -4.14 2.38 11.64
N THR A 336 -3.80 2.67 12.89
CA THR A 336 -3.88 1.70 13.99
C THR A 336 -5.31 1.22 14.22
N GLU A 337 -6.28 2.14 14.26
CA GLU A 337 -7.69 1.80 14.48
C GLU A 337 -8.26 0.94 13.34
N VAL A 338 -7.87 1.21 12.08
CA VAL A 338 -8.24 0.38 10.92
C VAL A 338 -7.63 -1.01 11.05
N THR A 339 -6.32 -1.09 11.29
CA THR A 339 -5.62 -2.37 11.36
C THR A 339 -6.12 -3.23 12.51
N ASP A 340 -6.49 -2.61 13.63
CA ASP A 340 -7.15 -3.28 14.76
C ASP A 340 -8.47 -3.92 14.35
N ARG A 341 -9.31 -3.20 13.60
CA ARG A 341 -10.59 -3.75 13.11
C ARG A 341 -10.38 -4.88 12.10
N ILE A 342 -9.46 -4.72 11.16
CA ILE A 342 -9.14 -5.78 10.17
C ILE A 342 -8.63 -7.03 10.87
N THR A 343 -7.72 -6.86 11.84
CA THR A 343 -7.18 -7.98 12.63
C THR A 343 -8.29 -8.65 13.44
N GLN A 344 -9.17 -7.87 14.07
CA GLN A 344 -10.30 -8.39 14.83
C GLN A 344 -11.28 -9.17 13.93
N ALA A 345 -11.56 -8.68 12.72
CA ALA A 345 -12.39 -9.39 11.75
C ALA A 345 -11.75 -10.70 11.29
N ARG A 346 -10.42 -10.72 11.08
CA ARG A 346 -9.66 -11.95 10.81
C ARG A 346 -9.78 -12.96 11.94
N GLU A 347 -9.59 -12.52 13.18
CA GLU A 347 -9.68 -13.39 14.35
C GLU A 347 -11.08 -13.97 14.51
N ASN A 348 -12.10 -13.20 14.15
CA ASN A 348 -13.48 -13.61 14.29
C ASN A 348 -13.98 -14.48 13.14
N TYR A 349 -13.55 -14.20 11.90
CA TYR A 349 -14.21 -14.70 10.69
C TYR A 349 -13.24 -15.29 9.65
N GLY A 350 -11.94 -15.32 9.92
CA GLY A 350 -10.92 -15.75 8.95
C GLY A 350 -10.90 -17.25 8.70
N GLY A 351 -10.84 -17.65 7.43
CA GLY A 351 -10.46 -18.99 6.98
C GLY A 351 -8.95 -19.14 6.79
N TRP A 352 -8.48 -20.38 6.57
CA TRP A 352 -7.07 -20.66 6.27
C TRP A 352 -6.87 -20.84 4.77
N ARG A 353 -6.02 -20.03 4.14
CA ARG A 353 -5.73 -20.19 2.71
C ARG A 353 -4.78 -21.36 2.45
N THR A 354 -5.13 -22.15 1.44
CA THR A 354 -4.28 -23.22 0.87
C THR A 354 -4.02 -22.94 -0.60
N GLY A 355 -3.11 -23.69 -1.21
CA GLY A 355 -2.84 -23.60 -2.65
C GLY A 355 -4.03 -23.96 -3.55
N ILE A 356 -5.17 -24.41 -3.00
CA ILE A 356 -6.39 -24.76 -3.72
C ILE A 356 -7.65 -24.00 -3.22
N GLY A 357 -7.49 -22.93 -2.45
CA GLY A 357 -8.60 -22.11 -1.92
C GLY A 357 -8.61 -22.03 -0.39
N PHE A 358 -9.69 -21.51 0.19
CA PHE A 358 -9.81 -21.42 1.65
C PHE A 358 -10.33 -22.71 2.27
N VAL A 359 -9.63 -23.16 3.30
CA VAL A 359 -10.16 -24.10 4.28
C VAL A 359 -10.89 -23.28 5.33
N ASN A 360 -12.21 -23.23 5.17
CA ASN A 360 -13.09 -22.50 6.07
C ASN A 360 -13.47 -23.38 7.27
N HIS A 361 -13.55 -22.76 8.45
CA HIS A 361 -14.10 -23.41 9.63
C HIS A 361 -15.56 -23.84 9.36
N GLU A 362 -16.02 -24.95 9.95
CA GLU A 362 -17.38 -25.47 9.71
C GLU A 362 -18.46 -24.41 9.99
N ALA A 363 -18.21 -23.58 10.99
CA ALA A 363 -19.08 -22.47 11.37
C ALA A 363 -19.22 -21.39 10.27
N LEU A 364 -18.18 -21.14 9.45
CA LEU A 364 -18.27 -20.24 8.29
C LEU A 364 -19.09 -20.88 7.17
N LYS A 365 -18.97 -22.20 6.95
CA LYS A 365 -19.73 -22.92 5.90
C LYS A 365 -21.25 -22.83 6.09
N ASN A 366 -21.70 -22.61 7.32
CA ASN A 366 -23.11 -22.42 7.63
C ASN A 366 -23.64 -21.03 7.30
N LEU A 367 -22.77 -20.08 6.91
CA LEU A 367 -23.17 -18.71 6.55
C LEU A 367 -23.61 -18.57 5.09
N GLY A 368 -23.30 -19.53 4.23
CA GLY A 368 -23.71 -19.46 2.82
C GLY A 368 -23.03 -20.48 1.91
N PRO A 369 -23.21 -20.35 0.59
CA PRO A 369 -22.54 -21.18 -0.40
C PRO A 369 -21.01 -21.08 -0.30
N HIS A 370 -20.30 -22.20 -0.49
CA HIS A 370 -18.84 -22.27 -0.34
C HIS A 370 -18.09 -21.27 -1.24
N ASP A 371 -18.56 -21.07 -2.47
CA ASP A 371 -17.97 -20.15 -3.43
C ASP A 371 -18.13 -18.68 -3.00
N VAL A 372 -19.27 -18.34 -2.40
CA VAL A 372 -19.54 -17.00 -1.84
C VAL A 372 -18.61 -16.75 -0.65
N ILE A 373 -18.47 -17.74 0.24
CA ILE A 373 -17.58 -17.64 1.39
C ILE A 373 -16.13 -17.48 0.95
N ASP A 374 -15.63 -18.33 0.04
CA ASP A 374 -14.25 -18.24 -0.45
C ASP A 374 -13.95 -16.89 -1.10
N ARG A 375 -14.89 -16.37 -1.91
CA ARG A 375 -14.74 -15.03 -2.49
C ARG A 375 -14.71 -13.96 -1.41
N ALA A 376 -15.59 -14.03 -0.41
CA ALA A 376 -15.59 -13.04 0.67
C ALA A 376 -14.27 -13.09 1.47
N GLN A 377 -13.74 -14.28 1.71
CA GLN A 377 -12.46 -14.46 2.40
C GLN A 377 -11.28 -13.86 1.63
N LEU A 378 -11.28 -13.87 0.28
CA LEU A 378 -10.26 -13.18 -0.52
C LEU A 378 -10.23 -11.67 -0.24
N TYR A 379 -11.39 -11.04 0.00
CA TYR A 379 -11.44 -9.62 0.36
C TYR A 379 -10.83 -9.35 1.74
N LEU A 380 -11.11 -10.22 2.71
CA LEU A 380 -10.53 -10.09 4.05
C LEU A 380 -9.01 -10.33 4.03
N GLU A 381 -8.54 -11.30 3.25
CA GLU A 381 -7.11 -11.54 3.07
C GLU A 381 -6.42 -10.36 2.37
N GLY A 382 -6.99 -9.86 1.27
CA GLY A 382 -6.46 -8.68 0.61
C GLY A 382 -6.52 -7.41 1.48
N ALA A 383 -7.41 -7.34 2.47
CA ALA A 383 -7.41 -6.27 3.47
C ALA A 383 -6.25 -6.42 4.46
N ILE A 384 -5.96 -7.65 4.88
CA ILE A 384 -4.86 -7.98 5.78
C ILE A 384 -3.51 -7.69 5.10
N GLU A 385 -3.31 -8.16 3.87
CA GLU A 385 -2.10 -7.90 3.08
C GLU A 385 -1.90 -6.40 2.92
N ALA A 386 -2.94 -5.67 2.52
CA ALA A 386 -2.88 -4.21 2.42
C ALA A 386 -2.54 -3.55 3.77
N ALA A 387 -3.09 -4.03 4.89
CA ALA A 387 -2.76 -3.50 6.20
C ALA A 387 -1.33 -3.83 6.66
N GLU A 388 -0.72 -4.90 6.14
CA GLU A 388 0.66 -5.32 6.47
C GLU A 388 1.71 -4.64 5.59
N GLU A 389 1.39 -4.41 4.32
CA GLU A 389 2.31 -3.89 3.29
C GLU A 389 2.04 -2.42 2.97
N GLY A 390 1.22 -1.75 3.78
CA GLY A 390 0.80 -0.37 3.53
C GLY A 390 1.95 0.64 3.57
N PRO A 391 1.77 1.81 2.91
CA PRO A 391 2.80 2.84 2.84
C PRO A 391 3.08 3.41 4.23
N ARG A 392 4.38 3.64 4.52
CA ARG A 392 4.82 4.24 5.78
C ARG A 392 4.50 5.74 5.83
N ILE A 393 4.10 6.21 7.00
CA ILE A 393 3.86 7.63 7.27
C ILE A 393 5.17 8.40 7.02
N GLY A 394 5.06 9.55 6.35
CA GLY A 394 6.22 10.36 5.96
C GLY A 394 6.91 9.94 4.66
N THR A 395 6.66 8.73 4.14
CA THR A 395 7.22 8.30 2.82
C THR A 395 6.38 8.77 1.62
N VAL A 396 5.08 8.94 1.84
CA VAL A 396 4.11 9.46 0.87
C VAL A 396 3.19 10.47 1.57
N SER A 397 2.38 11.20 0.80
CA SER A 397 1.44 12.15 1.40
C SER A 397 0.45 11.45 2.36
N ASN A 398 0.09 12.12 3.47
CA ASN A 398 -0.91 11.64 4.43
C ASN A 398 -2.23 11.23 3.77
N ARG A 399 -2.61 11.91 2.68
CA ARG A 399 -3.81 11.57 1.89
C ARG A 399 -3.70 10.19 1.23
N VAL A 400 -2.53 9.81 0.73
CA VAL A 400 -2.29 8.49 0.13
C VAL A 400 -2.36 7.41 1.21
N VAL A 401 -1.72 7.62 2.36
CA VAL A 401 -1.80 6.69 3.51
C VAL A 401 -3.25 6.47 3.94
N VAL A 402 -4.00 7.55 4.18
CA VAL A 402 -5.41 7.43 4.62
C VAL A 402 -6.27 6.71 3.58
N SER A 403 -6.07 7.01 2.30
CA SER A 403 -6.79 6.37 1.19
C SER A 403 -6.52 4.86 1.14
N HIS A 404 -5.26 4.47 1.31
CA HIS A 404 -4.82 3.07 1.36
C HIS A 404 -5.54 2.31 2.48
N TYR A 405 -5.42 2.79 3.72
CA TYR A 405 -6.03 2.11 4.86
C TYR A 405 -7.55 2.17 4.83
N ARG A 406 -8.15 3.23 4.25
CA ARG A 406 -9.59 3.25 3.99
C ARG A 406 -10.03 2.11 3.07
N ASN A 407 -9.27 1.83 2.03
CA ASN A 407 -9.57 0.72 1.11
C ASN A 407 -9.47 -0.63 1.84
N ALA A 408 -8.42 -0.83 2.64
CA ALA A 408 -8.26 -2.03 3.45
C ALA A 408 -9.45 -2.23 4.42
N ASP A 409 -9.87 -1.18 5.13
CA ASP A 409 -11.04 -1.18 6.04
C ASP A 409 -12.33 -1.57 5.28
N LEU A 410 -12.53 -0.99 4.09
CA LEU A 410 -13.67 -1.27 3.20
C LEU A 410 -13.71 -2.73 2.72
N ARG A 411 -12.57 -3.30 2.32
CA ARG A 411 -12.49 -4.71 1.89
C ARG A 411 -12.88 -5.66 3.02
N ALA A 412 -12.37 -5.43 4.23
CA ALA A 412 -12.71 -6.25 5.39
C ALA A 412 -14.19 -6.12 5.78
N ALA A 413 -14.72 -4.89 5.74
CA ALA A 413 -16.13 -4.64 5.99
C ALA A 413 -17.04 -5.29 4.94
N PHE A 414 -16.64 -5.28 3.66
CA PHE A 414 -17.37 -5.92 2.59
C PHE A 414 -17.42 -7.44 2.76
N CYS A 415 -16.30 -8.07 3.11
CA CYS A 415 -16.29 -9.49 3.47
C CYS A 415 -17.35 -9.78 4.55
N CYS A 416 -17.36 -9.01 5.65
CA CYS A 416 -18.33 -9.19 6.73
C CYS A 416 -19.77 -9.00 6.24
N SER A 417 -20.03 -7.99 5.41
CA SER A 417 -21.33 -7.77 4.80
C SER A 417 -21.78 -8.94 3.92
N MET A 418 -20.88 -9.51 3.12
CA MET A 418 -21.19 -10.65 2.25
C MET A 418 -21.45 -11.94 3.03
N LEU A 419 -20.81 -12.08 4.20
CA LEU A 419 -21.05 -13.19 5.13
C LEU A 419 -22.27 -12.96 6.05
N GLY A 420 -22.87 -11.76 6.01
CA GLY A 420 -24.00 -11.40 6.88
C GLY A 420 -23.61 -11.25 8.36
N VAL A 421 -22.36 -10.88 8.65
CA VAL A 421 -21.81 -10.73 10.02
C VAL A 421 -21.41 -9.28 10.31
N PRO A 422 -21.41 -8.85 11.59
CA PRO A 422 -21.00 -7.48 11.94
C PRO A 422 -19.51 -7.26 11.72
N TYR A 423 -19.11 -6.05 11.32
CA TYR A 423 -17.71 -5.64 11.20
C TYR A 423 -17.28 -4.76 12.40
N PRO A 424 -16.12 -5.02 13.05
CA PRO A 424 -15.24 -6.18 12.90
C PRO A 424 -15.73 -7.43 13.66
N GLY A 425 -16.86 -7.31 14.35
CA GLY A 425 -17.40 -8.37 15.19
C GLY A 425 -16.80 -8.40 16.58
N GLU A 426 -17.57 -8.92 17.53
CA GLU A 426 -17.12 -9.13 18.92
C GLU A 426 -16.96 -10.63 19.26
N THR A 427 -17.66 -11.49 18.50
CA THR A 427 -17.73 -12.93 18.77
C THR A 427 -17.11 -13.71 17.61
N PRO A 428 -16.08 -14.53 17.88
CA PRO A 428 -15.51 -15.40 16.86
C PRO A 428 -16.48 -16.49 16.40
N ILE A 429 -16.39 -16.82 15.12
CA ILE A 429 -17.06 -17.93 14.46
C ILE A 429 -16.00 -19.02 14.23
N GLY A 430 -15.78 -19.85 15.24
CA GLY A 430 -14.81 -20.96 15.20
C GLY A 430 -13.54 -20.73 16.03
N GLU A 431 -12.48 -21.47 15.71
CA GLU A 431 -11.18 -21.36 16.37
C GLU A 431 -10.48 -20.02 16.05
N LYS A 432 -9.86 -19.41 17.06
CA LYS A 432 -9.18 -18.12 16.91
C LYS A 432 -7.89 -18.26 16.12
N PHE A 433 -7.77 -17.50 15.04
CA PHE A 433 -6.51 -17.34 14.33
C PHE A 433 -5.72 -16.14 14.88
N LYS A 434 -4.62 -16.38 15.59
CA LYS A 434 -3.80 -15.30 16.17
C LYS A 434 -2.63 -14.94 15.25
N ARG A 435 -2.54 -13.68 14.81
CA ARG A 435 -1.34 -13.09 14.20
C ARG A 435 -0.83 -11.93 15.06
N LYS A 436 0.44 -11.52 14.89
CA LYS A 436 0.99 -10.32 15.54
C LYS A 436 0.07 -9.13 15.22
N LYS A 437 -0.47 -8.49 16.25
CA LYS A 437 -1.22 -7.25 16.11
C LYS A 437 -0.24 -6.16 15.65
N LEU A 438 -0.48 -5.59 14.47
CA LEU A 438 0.28 -4.46 14.00
C LEU A 438 -0.07 -3.24 14.84
N SER A 439 0.94 -2.46 15.17
CA SER A 439 0.86 -1.26 15.96
C SER A 439 1.14 -0.05 15.09
N ALA A 440 0.83 1.14 15.59
CA ALA A 440 1.24 2.39 14.95
C ALA A 440 2.73 2.36 14.51
N ALA A 441 3.60 1.70 15.28
CA ALA A 441 5.04 1.66 15.04
C ALA A 441 5.43 0.87 13.78
N ASP A 442 4.62 -0.11 13.37
CA ASP A 442 4.88 -0.88 12.15
C ASP A 442 4.66 -0.01 10.88
N PHE A 443 4.11 1.20 11.03
CA PHE A 443 3.71 2.11 9.95
C PHE A 443 4.49 3.41 9.85
N TYR A 444 5.45 3.64 10.74
CA TYR A 444 6.49 4.66 10.56
C TYR A 444 7.72 3.98 9.98
#